data_AF-A0ABC8LDQ9-F1
#
_entry.id   AF-A0ABC8LDQ9-F1
#
_cell.length_a   1.000
_cell.length_b   1.000
_cell.length_c   1.000
_cell.angle_alpha   90.00
_cell.angle_beta   90.00
_cell.angle_gamma   90.00
#
_symmetry.space_group_name_H-M   'P 1'
#
loop_
_entity.id
_entity.type
_entity.pdbx_description
1 polymer ?
#
loop_
_entity_poly.entity_id
_entity_poly.type
_entity_poly.pdbx_seq_one_letter_code
_entity_poly.pdbx_strand_id
1 'polypeptide(L)'
;MQTTWHLHVVSFIGFLSLLRLFYPLLKWFTTRFLLTNPRRLKRYGSWAMVTGATDGIGRAFAHELAKHGLNLILVSRNPSKLASVSNNFRQEFPQIKIKIIPFDFSSEGGYEAIEEGIKGVEVGILINNVGITYPRAMFFHEVDQLTWTKILRVNLEATTWVTRSLIGPMLHRRRGAIVNISSGAAVVVPSHPLYAIYAATKAYVDKLSRSLHVEYKHFGIDVQCQVPLYVATRMVSEVADIDKPSFFVPSPEVYAKAAVEQIGIGSQCSPFWAHSLQWFLVGLLPENLIDTWRLSIGLRRRSLS
;
A
#
# COMPACT_ATOMS: atom_id res chain seq x y z
N MET A 1 -14.64 50.12 31.82
CA MET A 1 -14.28 49.48 30.53
C MET A 1 -13.56 48.18 30.83
N GLN A 2 -14.29 47.07 30.93
CA GLN A 2 -13.70 45.75 31.15
C GLN A 2 -13.07 45.25 29.85
N THR A 3 -11.84 44.79 29.97
CA THR A 3 -10.88 44.45 28.94
C THR A 3 -11.29 43.17 28.19
N THR A 4 -12.11 43.26 27.13
CA THR A 4 -12.56 42.11 26.30
C THR A 4 -11.46 41.46 25.44
N TRP A 5 -10.21 41.94 25.51
CA TRP A 5 -9.10 41.43 24.70
C TRP A 5 -8.83 39.93 24.92
N HIS A 6 -9.05 39.41 26.13
CA HIS A 6 -8.86 37.99 26.43
C HIS A 6 -9.86 37.10 25.67
N LEU A 7 -11.11 37.54 25.47
CA LEU A 7 -12.10 36.82 24.66
C LEU A 7 -11.67 36.79 23.19
N HIS A 8 -11.18 37.92 22.65
CA HIS A 8 -10.67 37.96 21.28
C HIS A 8 -9.46 37.05 21.07
N VAL A 9 -8.54 36.97 22.04
CA VAL A 9 -7.40 36.04 21.99
C VAL A 9 -7.86 34.58 22.03
N VAL A 10 -8.77 34.21 22.94
CA VAL A 10 -9.32 32.86 23.02
C VAL A 10 -10.09 32.49 21.75
N SER A 11 -10.92 33.38 21.22
CA SER A 11 -11.63 33.17 19.95
C SER A 11 -10.67 33.05 18.77
N PHE A 12 -9.58 33.82 18.72
CA PHE A 12 -8.57 33.72 17.67
C PHE A 12 -7.79 32.39 17.74
N ILE A 13 -7.40 31.94 18.94
CA ILE A 13 -6.79 30.63 19.15
C ILE A 13 -7.77 29.50 18.78
N GLY A 14 -9.04 29.63 19.14
CA GLY A 14 -10.10 28.70 18.76
C GLY A 14 -10.30 28.64 17.24
N PHE A 15 -10.33 29.79 16.57
CA PHE A 15 -10.42 29.89 15.11
C PHE A 15 -9.20 29.27 14.41
N LEU A 16 -7.98 29.54 14.88
CA LEU A 16 -6.76 28.88 14.38
C LEU A 16 -6.80 27.37 14.59
N SER A 17 -7.35 26.90 15.71
CA SER A 17 -7.55 25.47 16.00
C SER A 17 -8.58 24.83 15.06
N LEU A 18 -9.67 25.53 14.72
CA LEU A 18 -10.65 25.08 13.73
C LEU A 18 -10.08 25.10 12.30
N LEU A 19 -9.29 26.11 11.94
CA LEU A 19 -8.59 26.17 10.65
C LEU A 19 -7.60 25.00 10.48
N ARG A 20 -6.95 24.57 11.57
CA ARG A 20 -6.11 23.35 11.58
C ARG A 20 -6.90 22.08 11.26
N LEU A 21 -8.20 22.03 11.52
CA LEU A 21 -9.07 20.91 11.13
C LEU A 21 -9.58 21.05 9.69
N PHE A 22 -9.82 22.29 9.24
CA PHE A 22 -10.34 22.57 7.92
C PHE A 22 -9.32 22.35 6.80
N TYR A 23 -8.05 22.76 7.00
CA TYR A 23 -7.02 22.61 5.97
C TYR A 23 -6.75 21.15 5.55
N PRO A 24 -6.58 20.18 6.47
CA PRO A 24 -6.46 18.76 6.11
C PRO A 24 -7.69 18.22 5.38
N LEU A 25 -8.89 18.65 5.77
CA LEU A 25 -10.14 18.24 5.13
C LEU A 25 -10.22 18.78 3.69
N LEU A 26 -9.92 20.06 3.48
CA LEU A 26 -9.90 20.67 2.15
C LEU A 26 -8.79 20.06 1.28
N LYS A 27 -7.59 19.85 1.83
CA LYS A 27 -6.49 19.16 1.15
C LYS A 27 -6.88 17.73 0.76
N TRP A 28 -7.54 17.00 1.65
CA TRP A 28 -8.06 15.67 1.37
C TRP A 28 -9.09 15.72 0.24
N PHE A 29 -10.08 16.60 0.32
CA PHE A 29 -11.11 16.74 -0.71
C PHE A 29 -10.51 17.07 -2.08
N THR A 30 -9.60 18.04 -2.14
CA THR A 30 -8.95 18.47 -3.39
C THR A 30 -8.06 17.37 -3.99
N THR A 31 -7.20 16.74 -3.17
CA THR A 31 -6.34 15.62 -3.64
C THR A 31 -7.16 14.41 -4.08
N ARG A 32 -8.34 14.22 -3.49
CA ARG A 32 -9.17 13.06 -3.75
C ARG A 32 -10.07 13.21 -4.97
N PHE A 33 -10.79 14.33 -5.06
CA PHE A 33 -11.86 14.52 -6.05
C PHE A 33 -11.46 15.45 -7.19
N LEU A 34 -10.44 16.29 -7.01
CA LEU A 34 -10.05 17.30 -8.01
C LEU A 34 -8.70 17.02 -8.67
N LEU A 35 -7.76 16.36 -7.98
CA LEU A 35 -6.41 16.10 -8.51
C LEU A 35 -6.24 14.70 -9.15
N THR A 36 -7.30 14.04 -9.57
CA THR A 36 -7.18 12.75 -10.27
C THR A 36 -6.77 12.96 -11.73
N ASN A 37 -5.66 12.35 -12.17
CA ASN A 37 -5.34 12.32 -13.59
C ASN A 37 -4.54 11.08 -14.01
N PRO A 38 -5.23 9.97 -14.33
CA PRO A 38 -4.57 8.74 -14.77
C PRO A 38 -3.87 8.87 -16.13
N ARG A 39 -4.12 9.92 -16.93
CA ARG A 39 -3.40 10.17 -18.20
C ARG A 39 -1.90 10.48 -18.00
N ARG A 40 -1.44 10.55 -16.74
CA ARG A 40 -0.03 10.77 -16.38
C ARG A 40 0.81 9.50 -16.25
N LEU A 41 0.25 8.29 -16.18
CA LEU A 41 1.05 7.11 -15.80
C LEU A 41 2.20 6.81 -16.78
N LYS A 42 1.94 6.91 -18.09
CA LYS A 42 2.97 6.69 -19.13
C LYS A 42 4.12 7.70 -19.08
N ARG A 43 3.98 8.84 -18.38
CA ARG A 43 5.07 9.81 -18.20
C ARG A 43 6.22 9.23 -17.37
N TYR A 44 5.95 8.20 -16.55
CA TYR A 44 6.97 7.56 -15.72
C TYR A 44 7.78 6.53 -16.48
N GLY A 45 7.21 5.93 -17.54
CA GLY A 45 7.82 4.92 -18.38
C GLY A 45 6.78 4.02 -19.04
N SER A 46 7.25 3.09 -19.87
CA SER A 46 6.38 2.21 -20.65
C SER A 46 6.05 0.88 -19.94
N TRP A 47 6.80 0.50 -18.91
CA TRP A 47 6.58 -0.72 -18.12
C TRP A 47 6.21 -0.41 -16.68
N ALA A 48 5.32 -1.22 -16.12
CA ALA A 48 5.05 -1.31 -14.70
C ALA A 48 5.42 -2.69 -14.17
N MET A 49 6.08 -2.74 -13.02
CA MET A 49 6.37 -3.97 -12.29
C MET A 49 5.44 -4.10 -11.09
N VAL A 50 4.84 -5.28 -10.89
CA VAL A 50 3.92 -5.55 -9.78
C VAL A 50 4.38 -6.80 -9.04
N THR A 51 4.65 -6.68 -7.75
CA THR A 51 4.97 -7.82 -6.87
C THR A 51 3.69 -8.39 -6.24
N GLY A 52 3.62 -9.72 -6.11
CA GLY A 52 2.40 -10.40 -5.66
C GLY A 52 1.25 -10.30 -6.66
N ALA A 53 1.56 -10.34 -7.97
CA ALA A 53 0.63 -9.99 -9.05
C ALA A 53 -0.42 -11.07 -9.39
N THR A 54 -0.45 -12.21 -8.68
CA THR A 54 -1.32 -13.34 -9.04
C THR A 54 -2.67 -13.36 -8.31
N ASP A 55 -2.84 -12.53 -7.28
CA ASP A 55 -4.08 -12.49 -6.51
C ASP A 55 -4.35 -11.11 -5.90
N GLY A 56 -5.58 -10.93 -5.40
CA GLY A 56 -6.01 -9.79 -4.62
C GLY A 56 -5.63 -8.43 -5.22
N ILE A 57 -5.14 -7.53 -4.36
CA ILE A 57 -4.78 -6.16 -4.73
C ILE A 57 -3.73 -6.12 -5.84
N GLY A 58 -2.72 -6.99 -5.80
CA GLY A 58 -1.65 -7.02 -6.81
C GLY A 58 -2.14 -7.36 -8.21
N ARG A 59 -3.00 -8.39 -8.33
CA ARG A 59 -3.60 -8.75 -9.62
C ARG A 59 -4.49 -7.62 -10.15
N ALA A 60 -5.28 -7.02 -9.27
CA ALA A 60 -6.16 -5.90 -9.64
C ALA A 60 -5.36 -4.65 -10.07
N PHE A 61 -4.22 -4.35 -9.41
CA PHE A 61 -3.30 -3.31 -9.85
C PHE A 61 -2.74 -3.59 -11.23
N ALA A 62 -2.26 -4.82 -11.48
CA ALA A 62 -1.73 -5.20 -12.77
C ALA A 62 -2.79 -5.04 -13.88
N HIS A 63 -4.03 -5.47 -13.61
CA HIS A 63 -5.16 -5.28 -14.52
C HIS A 63 -5.42 -3.81 -14.84
N GLU A 64 -5.49 -2.96 -13.81
CA GLU A 64 -5.75 -1.54 -14.01
C GLU A 64 -4.59 -0.86 -14.77
N LEU A 65 -3.33 -1.17 -14.45
CA LEU A 65 -2.18 -0.66 -15.18
C LEU A 65 -2.17 -1.11 -16.66
N ALA A 66 -2.61 -2.33 -16.96
CA ALA A 66 -2.80 -2.81 -18.33
C ALA A 66 -3.89 -2.02 -19.08
N LYS A 67 -5.01 -1.70 -18.42
CA LYS A 67 -6.07 -0.83 -19.00
C LYS A 67 -5.54 0.54 -19.40
N HIS A 68 -4.58 1.08 -18.64
CA HIS A 68 -3.89 2.34 -18.99
C HIS A 68 -2.77 2.15 -20.03
N GLY A 69 -2.62 0.94 -20.57
CA GLY A 69 -1.72 0.63 -21.68
C GLY A 69 -0.25 0.58 -21.30
N LEU A 70 0.07 0.25 -20.04
CA LEU A 70 1.44 -0.06 -19.64
C LEU A 70 1.76 -1.54 -19.92
N ASN A 71 2.99 -1.80 -20.34
CA ASN A 71 3.55 -3.15 -20.34
C ASN A 71 3.74 -3.62 -18.90
N LEU A 72 3.67 -4.92 -18.66
CA LEU A 72 3.69 -5.48 -17.30
C LEU A 72 4.86 -6.41 -17.06
N ILE A 73 5.51 -6.26 -15.91
CA ILE A 73 6.36 -7.26 -15.29
C ILE A 73 5.62 -7.81 -14.08
N LEU A 74 5.21 -9.07 -14.14
CA LEU A 74 4.45 -9.72 -13.07
C LEU A 74 5.39 -10.59 -12.24
N VAL A 75 5.46 -10.34 -10.94
CA VAL A 75 6.32 -11.10 -10.03
C VAL A 75 5.49 -11.82 -8.98
N SER A 76 5.67 -13.13 -8.87
CA SER A 76 4.99 -13.97 -7.88
C SER A 76 5.66 -15.33 -7.75
N ARG A 77 5.51 -15.98 -6.59
CA ARG A 77 6.20 -17.25 -6.28
C ARG A 77 5.70 -18.50 -7.00
N ASN A 78 4.44 -18.53 -7.48
CA ASN A 78 3.85 -19.71 -8.11
C ASN A 78 3.92 -19.56 -9.65
N PRO A 79 4.78 -20.33 -10.35
CA PRO A 79 4.98 -20.18 -11.79
C PRO A 79 3.71 -20.48 -12.60
N SER A 80 2.96 -21.53 -12.24
CA SER A 80 1.75 -21.94 -12.96
C SER A 80 0.64 -20.90 -12.86
N LYS A 81 0.40 -20.37 -11.64
CA LYS A 81 -0.59 -19.29 -11.42
C LYS A 81 -0.15 -18.01 -12.13
N LEU A 82 1.14 -17.71 -12.13
CA LEU A 82 1.71 -16.55 -12.81
C LEU A 82 1.57 -16.64 -14.34
N ALA A 83 1.82 -17.81 -14.92
CA ALA A 83 1.61 -18.07 -16.33
C ALA A 83 0.13 -17.94 -16.74
N SER A 84 -0.78 -18.49 -15.93
CA SER A 84 -2.23 -18.36 -16.16
C SER A 84 -2.68 -16.89 -16.15
N VAL A 85 -2.28 -16.11 -15.13
CA VAL A 85 -2.62 -14.67 -15.05
C VAL A 85 -2.03 -13.89 -16.22
N SER A 86 -0.78 -14.18 -16.59
CA SER A 86 -0.13 -13.59 -17.77
C SER A 86 -0.92 -13.88 -19.05
N ASN A 87 -1.35 -15.13 -19.27
CA ASN A 87 -2.13 -15.50 -20.45
C ASN A 87 -3.47 -14.77 -20.51
N ASN A 88 -4.18 -14.68 -19.39
CA ASN A 88 -5.44 -13.93 -19.31
C ASN A 88 -5.24 -12.45 -19.69
N PHE A 89 -4.20 -11.80 -19.16
CA PHE A 89 -3.90 -10.42 -19.53
C PHE A 89 -3.46 -10.26 -20.99
N ARG A 90 -2.74 -11.23 -21.58
CA ARG A 90 -2.41 -11.18 -23.02
C ARG A 90 -3.65 -11.29 -23.90
N GLN A 91 -4.65 -12.10 -23.49
CA GLN A 91 -5.91 -12.23 -24.21
C GLN A 91 -6.75 -10.95 -24.10
N GLU A 92 -6.82 -10.35 -22.91
CA GLU A 92 -7.61 -9.14 -22.66
C GLU A 92 -6.94 -7.87 -23.23
N PHE A 93 -5.61 -7.80 -23.23
CA PHE A 93 -4.82 -6.64 -23.64
C PHE A 93 -3.73 -7.02 -24.66
N PRO A 94 -4.10 -7.40 -25.90
CA PRO A 94 -3.14 -7.88 -26.91
C PRO A 94 -2.07 -6.86 -27.31
N GLN A 95 -2.30 -5.57 -27.07
CA GLN A 95 -1.39 -4.46 -27.39
C GLN A 95 -0.24 -4.28 -26.39
N ILE A 96 -0.32 -4.87 -25.19
CA ILE A 96 0.73 -4.71 -24.17
C ILE A 96 1.69 -5.90 -24.18
N LYS A 97 2.94 -5.65 -23.83
CA LYS A 97 3.95 -6.69 -23.58
C LYS A 97 3.88 -7.11 -22.11
N ILE A 98 4.02 -8.40 -21.87
CA ILE A 98 4.06 -8.97 -20.52
C ILE A 98 5.35 -9.76 -20.35
N LYS A 99 6.04 -9.56 -19.24
CA LYS A 99 7.12 -10.41 -18.72
C LYS A 99 6.66 -10.99 -17.38
N ILE A 100 7.09 -12.21 -17.09
CA ILE A 100 6.84 -12.85 -15.79
C ILE A 100 8.18 -13.15 -15.13
N ILE A 101 8.25 -12.96 -13.82
CA ILE A 101 9.41 -13.34 -13.00
C ILE A 101 8.89 -14.21 -11.85
N PRO A 102 9.02 -15.54 -11.96
CA PRO A 102 8.73 -16.43 -10.85
C PRO A 102 9.77 -16.21 -9.75
N PHE A 103 9.35 -15.67 -8.60
CA PHE A 103 10.26 -15.36 -7.50
C PHE A 103 9.56 -15.50 -6.14
N ASP A 104 10.20 -16.21 -5.22
CA ASP A 104 9.74 -16.35 -3.84
C ASP A 104 10.53 -15.43 -2.91
N PHE A 105 9.87 -14.35 -2.47
CA PHE A 105 10.42 -13.36 -1.55
C PHE A 105 10.64 -13.87 -0.12
N SER A 106 10.30 -15.12 0.20
CA SER A 106 10.63 -15.74 1.50
C SER A 106 11.99 -16.44 1.52
N SER A 107 12.58 -16.68 0.36
CA SER A 107 13.91 -17.28 0.21
C SER A 107 15.00 -16.32 0.68
N GLU A 108 16.14 -16.88 1.08
CA GLU A 108 17.34 -16.12 1.41
C GLU A 108 18.08 -15.79 0.10
N GLY A 109 18.10 -14.51 -0.29
CA GLY A 109 18.77 -14.05 -1.51
C GLY A 109 18.01 -14.30 -2.81
N GLY A 110 18.73 -14.31 -3.94
CA GLY A 110 18.19 -14.55 -5.29
C GLY A 110 17.59 -13.31 -5.96
N TYR A 111 17.73 -12.13 -5.37
CA TYR A 111 17.22 -10.87 -5.91
C TYR A 111 17.88 -10.49 -7.25
N GLU A 112 19.02 -11.10 -7.60
CA GLU A 112 19.66 -11.01 -8.91
C GLU A 112 18.70 -11.42 -10.04
N ALA A 113 17.77 -12.35 -9.78
CA ALA A 113 16.73 -12.74 -10.74
C ALA A 113 15.76 -11.59 -11.05
N ILE A 114 15.51 -10.71 -10.07
CA ILE A 114 14.71 -9.50 -10.28
C ILE A 114 15.49 -8.53 -11.17
N GLU A 115 16.78 -8.31 -10.88
CA GLU A 115 17.65 -7.42 -11.65
C GLU A 115 17.78 -7.88 -13.10
N GLU A 116 17.98 -9.18 -13.32
CA GLU A 116 18.00 -9.78 -14.66
C GLU A 116 16.66 -9.61 -15.38
N GLY A 117 15.55 -9.87 -14.69
CA GLY A 117 14.21 -9.77 -15.29
C GLY A 117 13.83 -8.34 -15.74
N ILE A 118 14.42 -7.32 -15.12
CA ILE A 118 14.21 -5.91 -15.49
C ILE A 118 15.25 -5.36 -16.48
N LYS A 119 16.23 -6.16 -16.93
CA LYS A 119 17.19 -5.71 -17.95
C LYS A 119 16.49 -5.38 -19.28
N GLY A 120 16.96 -4.30 -19.90
CA GLY A 120 16.48 -3.83 -21.20
C GLY A 120 15.03 -3.31 -21.20
N VAL A 121 14.41 -3.11 -20.04
CA VAL A 121 13.04 -2.57 -19.93
C VAL A 121 13.02 -1.32 -19.07
N GLU A 122 12.34 -0.29 -19.56
CA GLU A 122 12.14 0.95 -18.82
C GLU A 122 10.95 0.80 -17.87
N VAL A 123 11.22 0.21 -16.70
CA VAL A 123 10.25 0.09 -15.60
C VAL A 123 10.01 1.46 -14.98
N GLY A 124 8.98 2.15 -15.43
CA GLY A 124 8.59 3.47 -14.95
C GLY A 124 7.81 3.46 -13.65
N ILE A 125 7.04 2.40 -13.41
CA ILE A 125 6.17 2.26 -12.24
C ILE A 125 6.51 0.96 -11.51
N LEU A 126 6.74 1.03 -10.20
CA LEU A 126 6.87 -0.13 -9.32
C LEU A 126 5.70 -0.15 -8.34
N ILE A 127 5.00 -1.29 -8.26
CA ILE A 127 4.01 -1.57 -7.21
C ILE A 127 4.59 -2.68 -6.31
N ASN A 128 5.16 -2.28 -5.17
CA ASN A 128 5.55 -3.18 -4.09
C ASN A 128 4.31 -3.58 -3.29
N ASN A 129 3.61 -4.61 -3.76
CA ASN A 129 2.37 -5.11 -3.16
C ASN A 129 2.54 -6.44 -2.42
N VAL A 130 3.56 -7.23 -2.76
CA VAL A 130 3.75 -8.54 -2.11
C VAL A 130 3.76 -8.39 -0.59
N GLY A 131 3.07 -9.28 0.09
CA GLY A 131 2.97 -9.27 1.53
C GLY A 131 2.31 -10.53 2.05
N ILE A 132 2.62 -10.87 3.29
CA ILE A 132 1.95 -11.92 4.06
C ILE A 132 1.68 -11.42 5.47
N THR A 133 0.80 -12.13 6.17
CA THR A 133 0.50 -11.94 7.58
C THR A 133 0.56 -13.30 8.29
N TYR A 134 0.21 -13.31 9.57
CA TYR A 134 0.17 -14.50 10.40
C TYR A 134 -0.90 -15.47 9.87
N PRO A 135 -0.72 -16.79 10.06
CA PRO A 135 -1.75 -17.76 9.69
C PRO A 135 -3.03 -17.62 10.52
N ARG A 136 -2.92 -17.13 11.76
CA ARG A 136 -4.01 -16.85 12.70
C ARG A 136 -3.58 -15.80 13.72
N ALA A 137 -4.48 -15.37 14.59
CA ALA A 137 -4.16 -14.45 15.68
C ALA A 137 -3.32 -15.15 16.76
N MET A 138 -2.10 -14.65 17.01
CA MET A 138 -1.12 -15.30 17.90
C MET A 138 -0.44 -14.29 18.82
N PHE A 139 -0.23 -14.66 20.08
CA PHE A 139 0.63 -13.86 20.96
C PHE A 139 2.07 -13.90 20.45
N PHE A 140 2.84 -12.86 20.77
CA PHE A 140 4.21 -12.70 20.25
C PHE A 140 5.10 -13.91 20.53
N HIS A 141 5.05 -14.47 21.74
CA HIS A 141 5.87 -15.62 22.16
C HIS A 141 5.47 -16.95 21.49
N GLU A 142 4.34 -16.99 20.79
CA GLU A 142 3.83 -18.20 20.13
C GLU A 142 4.23 -18.27 18.66
N VAL A 143 4.70 -17.16 18.09
CA VAL A 143 5.08 -17.08 16.68
C VAL A 143 6.41 -17.78 16.50
N ASP A 144 6.39 -18.92 15.82
CA ASP A 144 7.61 -19.67 15.56
C ASP A 144 8.59 -18.89 14.67
N GLN A 145 9.86 -19.28 14.74
CA GLN A 145 10.95 -18.60 14.05
C GLN A 145 10.76 -18.53 12.53
N LEU A 146 10.28 -19.62 11.94
CA LEU A 146 10.08 -19.70 10.49
C LEU A 146 9.00 -18.71 10.05
N THR A 147 7.88 -18.64 10.80
CA THR A 147 6.78 -17.71 10.52
C THR A 147 7.22 -16.25 10.60
N TRP A 148 7.84 -15.82 11.70
CA TRP A 148 8.19 -14.40 11.82
C TRP A 148 9.31 -13.99 10.85
N THR A 149 10.31 -14.85 10.62
CA THR A 149 11.38 -14.58 9.66
C THR A 149 10.81 -14.43 8.26
N LYS A 150 9.85 -15.29 7.89
CA LYS A 150 9.15 -15.22 6.61
C LYS A 150 8.40 -13.90 6.43
N ILE A 151 7.71 -13.42 7.47
CA ILE A 151 7.00 -12.13 7.43
C ILE A 151 7.99 -10.97 7.23
N LEU A 152 9.13 -10.97 7.93
CA LEU A 152 10.16 -9.95 7.74
C LEU A 152 10.70 -9.96 6.30
N ARG A 153 11.13 -11.13 5.78
CA ARG A 153 11.68 -11.24 4.43
C ARG A 153 10.70 -10.74 3.36
N VAL A 154 9.46 -11.21 3.41
CA VAL A 154 8.45 -10.88 2.39
C VAL A 154 7.94 -9.44 2.49
N ASN A 155 7.72 -8.91 3.69
CA ASN A 155 7.12 -7.57 3.83
C ASN A 155 8.17 -6.46 3.85
N LEU A 156 9.32 -6.71 4.46
CA LEU A 156 10.39 -5.72 4.68
C LEU A 156 11.46 -5.85 3.60
N GLU A 157 12.20 -6.96 3.58
CA GLU A 157 13.38 -7.11 2.71
C GLU A 157 12.99 -7.02 1.23
N ALA A 158 11.91 -7.69 0.82
CA ALA A 158 11.43 -7.64 -0.55
C ALA A 158 11.16 -6.21 -1.04
N THR A 159 10.46 -5.41 -0.23
CA THR A 159 10.15 -4.01 -0.56
C THR A 159 11.44 -3.22 -0.74
N THR A 160 12.41 -3.41 0.15
CA THR A 160 13.70 -2.70 0.13
C THR A 160 14.55 -3.08 -1.07
N TRP A 161 14.71 -4.38 -1.33
CA TRP A 161 15.50 -4.89 -2.45
C TRP A 161 14.94 -4.46 -3.80
N VAL A 162 13.64 -4.68 -4.04
CA VAL A 162 13.02 -4.34 -5.34
C VAL A 162 13.02 -2.82 -5.56
N THR A 163 12.80 -2.03 -4.51
CA THR A 163 12.94 -0.56 -4.58
C THR A 163 14.37 -0.17 -4.96
N ARG A 164 15.37 -0.73 -4.30
CA ARG A 164 16.79 -0.45 -4.55
C ARG A 164 17.20 -0.78 -5.98
N SER A 165 16.77 -1.92 -6.52
CA SER A 165 17.12 -2.35 -7.89
C SER A 165 16.53 -1.42 -8.97
N LEU A 166 15.46 -0.69 -8.68
CA LEU A 166 14.78 0.16 -9.65
C LEU A 166 15.06 1.65 -9.50
N ILE A 167 15.34 2.14 -8.29
CA ILE A 167 15.44 3.57 -8.02
C ILE A 167 16.63 4.24 -8.74
N GLY A 168 17.78 3.55 -8.85
CA GLY A 168 18.95 4.04 -9.58
C GLY A 168 18.66 4.31 -11.06
N PRO A 169 18.13 3.32 -11.81
CA PRO A 169 17.64 3.54 -13.17
C PRO A 169 16.58 4.65 -13.27
N MET A 170 15.66 4.79 -12.30
CA MET A 170 14.68 5.90 -12.28
C MET A 170 15.35 7.26 -12.16
N LEU A 171 16.40 7.35 -11.34
CA LEU A 171 17.17 8.57 -11.09
C LEU A 171 17.90 9.04 -12.35
N HIS A 172 18.54 8.12 -13.08
CA HIS A 172 19.26 8.45 -14.30
C HIS A 172 18.37 9.15 -15.36
N ARG A 173 17.11 8.72 -15.46
CA ARG A 173 16.12 9.30 -16.39
C ARG A 173 15.26 10.41 -15.78
N ARG A 174 15.47 10.74 -14.49
CA ARG A 174 14.70 11.73 -13.71
C ARG A 174 13.18 11.57 -13.78
N ARG A 175 12.70 10.33 -13.89
CA ARG A 175 11.26 10.00 -13.94
C ARG A 175 11.00 8.60 -13.43
N GLY A 176 10.02 8.48 -12.55
CA GLY A 176 9.55 7.19 -12.07
C GLY A 176 8.52 7.30 -10.95
N ALA A 177 7.80 6.22 -10.68
CA ALA A 177 6.89 6.11 -9.55
C ALA A 177 7.08 4.79 -8.80
N ILE A 178 7.12 4.86 -7.48
CA ILE A 178 7.22 3.70 -6.60
C ILE A 178 6.05 3.77 -5.62
N VAL A 179 5.19 2.76 -5.66
CA VAL A 179 4.03 2.62 -4.79
C VAL A 179 4.29 1.43 -3.87
N ASN A 180 4.37 1.71 -2.57
CA ASN A 180 4.55 0.68 -1.57
C ASN A 180 3.23 0.47 -0.80
N ILE A 181 2.76 -0.76 -0.74
CA ILE A 181 1.51 -1.11 -0.05
C ILE A 181 1.79 -1.39 1.43
N SER A 182 1.44 -0.42 2.27
CA SER A 182 1.44 -0.57 3.73
C SER A 182 0.12 -1.18 4.21
N SER A 183 -0.38 -0.79 5.38
CA SER A 183 -1.62 -1.28 5.97
C SER A 183 -2.15 -0.30 7.02
N GLY A 184 -3.47 -0.20 7.13
CA GLY A 184 -4.12 0.50 8.24
C GLY A 184 -3.74 -0.08 9.60
N ALA A 185 -3.31 -1.34 9.67
CA ALA A 185 -2.75 -1.95 10.87
C ALA A 185 -1.51 -1.24 11.43
N ALA A 186 -0.79 -0.49 10.60
CA ALA A 186 0.42 0.23 10.99
C ALA A 186 0.24 1.75 11.07
N VAL A 187 -0.70 2.31 10.30
CA VAL A 187 -0.82 3.76 10.12
C VAL A 187 -2.10 4.32 10.74
N VAL A 188 -3.18 3.53 10.79
CA VAL A 188 -4.51 4.01 11.19
C VAL A 188 -4.84 3.67 12.64
N VAL A 189 -4.40 2.50 13.10
CA VAL A 189 -4.56 2.08 14.51
C VAL A 189 -3.24 2.25 15.26
N PRO A 190 -3.29 2.63 16.56
CA PRO A 190 -2.09 2.80 17.37
C PRO A 190 -1.35 1.47 17.61
N SER A 191 -2.09 0.37 17.83
CA SER A 191 -1.52 -0.97 17.90
C SER A 191 -2.35 -2.03 17.16
N HIS A 192 -1.68 -3.14 16.82
CA HIS A 192 -2.30 -4.29 16.16
C HIS A 192 -1.99 -5.60 16.91
N PRO A 193 -2.56 -5.77 18.11
CA PRO A 193 -2.29 -6.93 18.95
C PRO A 193 -2.60 -8.25 18.24
N LEU A 194 -1.84 -9.28 18.61
CA LEU A 194 -1.85 -10.64 18.03
C LEU A 194 -1.36 -10.75 16.57
N TYR A 195 -0.87 -9.65 16.00
CA TYR A 195 -0.29 -9.54 14.66
C TYR A 195 0.89 -8.52 14.66
N ALA A 196 1.61 -8.44 15.79
CA ALA A 196 2.56 -7.37 16.09
C ALA A 196 3.66 -7.21 15.03
N ILE A 197 4.25 -8.33 14.58
CA ILE A 197 5.34 -8.34 13.59
C ILE A 197 4.84 -7.85 12.23
N TYR A 198 3.62 -8.24 11.84
CA TYR A 198 3.00 -7.77 10.60
C TYR A 198 2.85 -6.24 10.63
N ALA A 199 2.27 -5.68 11.70
CA ALA A 199 2.13 -4.25 11.83
C ALA A 199 3.48 -3.52 11.86
N ALA A 200 4.48 -4.06 12.56
CA ALA A 200 5.84 -3.51 12.57
C ALA A 200 6.45 -3.47 11.16
N THR A 201 6.33 -4.54 10.36
CA THR A 201 6.82 -4.52 8.97
C THR A 201 6.11 -3.50 8.09
N LYS A 202 4.80 -3.30 8.29
CA LYS A 202 4.03 -2.30 7.52
C LYS A 202 4.32 -0.87 7.96
N ALA A 203 4.69 -0.65 9.23
CA ALA A 203 5.20 0.62 9.73
C ALA A 203 6.59 0.95 9.13
N TYR A 204 7.47 -0.05 8.98
CA TYR A 204 8.73 0.10 8.24
C TYR A 204 8.46 0.56 6.80
N VAL A 205 7.56 -0.12 6.08
CA VAL A 205 7.21 0.24 4.70
C VAL A 205 6.70 1.67 4.60
N ASP A 206 5.85 2.09 5.55
CA ASP A 206 5.35 3.46 5.59
C ASP A 206 6.48 4.49 5.77
N LYS A 207 7.31 4.28 6.78
CA LYS A 207 8.41 5.20 7.10
C LYS A 207 9.42 5.26 5.96
N LEU A 208 9.82 4.11 5.41
CA LEU A 208 10.70 4.01 4.24
C LEU A 208 10.15 4.84 3.08
N SER A 209 8.88 4.66 2.74
CA SER A 209 8.24 5.35 1.61
C SER A 209 8.23 6.87 1.80
N ARG A 210 7.93 7.34 3.01
CA ARG A 210 7.90 8.77 3.32
C ARG A 210 9.28 9.40 3.30
N SER A 211 10.31 8.71 3.78
CA SER A 211 11.69 9.18 3.69
C SER A 211 12.15 9.26 2.23
N LEU A 212 11.95 8.18 1.47
CA LEU A 212 12.30 8.14 0.04
C LEU A 212 11.53 9.18 -0.78
N HIS A 213 10.28 9.49 -0.43
CA HIS A 213 9.54 10.57 -1.06
C HIS A 213 10.29 11.89 -0.94
N VAL A 214 10.73 12.25 0.27
CA VAL A 214 11.45 13.51 0.51
C VAL A 214 12.81 13.51 -0.20
N GLU A 215 13.55 12.40 -0.12
CA GLU A 215 14.87 12.26 -0.75
C GLU A 215 14.81 12.39 -2.28
N TYR A 216 13.80 11.77 -2.92
CA TYR A 216 13.80 11.58 -4.37
C TYR A 216 12.84 12.49 -5.16
N LYS A 217 11.95 13.24 -4.50
CA LYS A 217 10.95 14.07 -5.18
C LYS A 217 11.56 15.09 -6.15
N HIS A 218 12.62 15.78 -5.75
CA HIS A 218 13.29 16.79 -6.60
C HIS A 218 14.01 16.17 -7.82
N PHE A 219 14.28 14.87 -7.77
CA PHE A 219 14.82 14.12 -8.89
C PHE A 219 13.76 13.60 -9.86
N GLY A 220 12.48 13.93 -9.66
CA GLY A 220 11.38 13.52 -10.53
C GLY A 220 10.86 12.11 -10.27
N ILE A 221 11.20 11.52 -9.12
CA ILE A 221 10.73 10.21 -8.70
C ILE A 221 9.64 10.41 -7.64
N ASP A 222 8.46 9.85 -7.90
CA ASP A 222 7.35 9.87 -6.97
C ASP A 222 7.31 8.58 -6.15
N VAL A 223 7.70 8.65 -4.88
CA VAL A 223 7.53 7.54 -3.94
C VAL A 223 6.27 7.77 -3.10
N GLN A 224 5.39 6.77 -3.01
CA GLN A 224 4.11 6.88 -2.33
C GLN A 224 3.84 5.62 -1.50
N CYS A 225 3.44 5.83 -0.25
CA CYS A 225 2.84 4.79 0.59
C CYS A 225 1.32 4.78 0.37
N GLN A 226 0.76 3.62 0.03
CA GLN A 226 -0.68 3.44 0.04
C GLN A 226 -1.10 2.56 1.21
N VAL A 227 -2.12 3.03 1.94
CA VAL A 227 -2.58 2.46 3.21
C VAL A 227 -3.97 1.86 3.02
N PRO A 228 -4.08 0.59 2.59
CA PRO A 228 -5.34 -0.13 2.60
C PRO A 228 -5.76 -0.45 4.04
N LEU A 229 -7.06 -0.34 4.34
CA LEU A 229 -7.68 -1.13 5.39
C LEU A 229 -8.16 -2.46 4.78
N TYR A 230 -9.25 -3.06 5.27
CA TYR A 230 -9.71 -4.33 4.75
C TYR A 230 -10.14 -4.20 3.28
N VAL A 231 -9.56 -5.02 2.41
CA VAL A 231 -9.98 -5.22 1.03
C VAL A 231 -10.34 -6.69 0.88
N ALA A 232 -11.46 -6.99 0.23
CA ALA A 232 -11.99 -8.35 0.09
C ALA A 232 -11.04 -9.22 -0.77
N THR A 233 -10.05 -9.80 -0.12
CA THR A 233 -8.98 -10.62 -0.73
C THR A 233 -8.91 -11.95 0.01
N ARG A 234 -8.31 -12.96 -0.63
CA ARG A 234 -8.08 -14.26 0.01
C ARG A 234 -7.33 -14.16 1.35
N MET A 235 -6.29 -13.31 1.43
CA MET A 235 -5.55 -13.10 2.67
C MET A 235 -6.45 -12.58 3.80
N VAL A 236 -7.34 -11.63 3.48
CA VAL A 236 -8.26 -11.04 4.45
C VAL A 236 -9.36 -12.04 4.84
N SER A 237 -9.89 -12.81 3.89
CA SER A 237 -10.80 -13.94 4.14
C SER A 237 -10.20 -14.91 5.17
N GLU A 238 -8.98 -15.40 4.93
CA GLU A 238 -8.31 -16.40 5.79
C GLU A 238 -8.06 -15.90 7.23
N VAL A 239 -7.80 -14.60 7.44
CA VAL A 239 -7.42 -14.08 8.78
C VAL A 239 -8.50 -13.27 9.49
N ALA A 240 -9.57 -12.90 8.78
CA ALA A 240 -10.60 -12.00 9.29
C ALA A 240 -12.03 -12.46 9.01
N ASP A 241 -12.22 -13.54 8.25
CA ASP A 241 -13.54 -14.05 7.83
C ASP A 241 -14.37 -12.97 7.09
N ILE A 242 -13.68 -12.22 6.23
CA ILE A 242 -14.28 -11.17 5.39
C ILE A 242 -14.10 -11.56 3.93
N ASP A 243 -15.17 -12.13 3.36
CA ASP A 243 -15.17 -12.63 1.98
C ASP A 243 -15.81 -11.67 0.98
N LYS A 244 -16.72 -10.81 1.46
CA LYS A 244 -17.58 -10.00 0.60
C LYS A 244 -17.28 -8.51 0.73
N PRO A 245 -17.35 -7.76 -0.38
CA PRO A 245 -17.30 -6.32 -0.32
C PRO A 245 -18.44 -5.73 0.53
N SER A 246 -18.15 -4.62 1.20
CA SER A 246 -19.11 -3.80 1.95
C SER A 246 -18.73 -2.33 1.80
N PHE A 247 -19.45 -1.43 2.48
CA PHE A 247 -19.18 0.01 2.41
C PHE A 247 -17.73 0.37 2.77
N PHE A 248 -17.17 -0.25 3.82
CA PHE A 248 -15.79 -0.03 4.27
C PHE A 248 -14.80 -1.08 3.75
N VAL A 249 -15.25 -2.06 2.97
CA VAL A 249 -14.41 -3.14 2.44
C VAL A 249 -14.61 -3.21 0.93
N PRO A 250 -13.77 -2.55 0.11
CA PRO A 250 -13.90 -2.61 -1.34
C PRO A 250 -13.48 -3.98 -1.87
N SER A 251 -13.90 -4.29 -3.10
CA SER A 251 -13.24 -5.36 -3.88
C SER A 251 -11.81 -4.93 -4.27
N PRO A 252 -10.92 -5.88 -4.60
CA PRO A 252 -9.58 -5.55 -5.09
C PRO A 252 -9.58 -4.63 -6.30
N GLU A 253 -10.53 -4.81 -7.22
CA GLU A 253 -10.70 -4.01 -8.44
C GLU A 253 -11.10 -2.57 -8.13
N VAL A 254 -12.07 -2.38 -7.22
CA VAL A 254 -12.48 -1.04 -6.78
C VAL A 254 -11.32 -0.33 -6.08
N TYR A 255 -10.58 -1.04 -5.21
CA TYR A 255 -9.40 -0.49 -4.56
C TYR A 255 -8.32 -0.12 -5.58
N ALA A 256 -7.97 -1.03 -6.49
CA ALA A 256 -6.90 -0.84 -7.48
C ALA A 256 -7.18 0.31 -8.44
N LYS A 257 -8.43 0.47 -8.91
CA LYS A 257 -8.83 1.62 -9.73
C LYS A 257 -8.51 2.94 -9.02
N ALA A 258 -9.00 3.08 -7.79
CA ALA A 258 -8.79 4.30 -7.02
C ALA A 258 -7.32 4.49 -6.59
N ALA A 259 -6.58 3.40 -6.44
CA ALA A 259 -5.15 3.38 -6.14
C ALA A 259 -4.28 3.84 -7.30
N VAL A 260 -4.58 3.41 -8.53
CA VAL A 260 -3.86 3.83 -9.74
C VAL A 260 -4.09 5.31 -10.04
N GLU A 261 -5.31 5.81 -9.83
CA GLU A 261 -5.64 7.24 -10.00
C GLU A 261 -4.87 8.17 -9.05
N GLN A 262 -4.36 7.64 -7.93
CA GLN A 262 -3.62 8.40 -6.91
C GLN A 262 -2.10 8.39 -7.10
N ILE A 263 -1.57 7.61 -8.04
CA ILE A 263 -0.12 7.51 -8.26
C ILE A 263 0.47 8.88 -8.58
N GLY A 264 1.48 9.29 -7.82
CA GLY A 264 2.16 10.58 -7.95
C GLY A 264 1.56 11.73 -7.12
N ILE A 265 0.54 11.46 -6.31
CA ILE A 265 -0.15 12.46 -5.50
C ILE A 265 0.17 12.24 -4.01
N GLY A 266 1.05 13.09 -3.46
CA GLY A 266 1.46 13.01 -2.06
C GLY A 266 2.33 11.79 -1.73
N SER A 267 2.83 11.75 -0.49
CA SER A 267 3.74 10.72 -0.01
C SER A 267 3.02 9.53 0.65
N GLN A 268 1.79 9.72 1.11
CA GLN A 268 0.99 8.74 1.82
C GLN A 268 -0.49 9.00 1.55
N CYS A 269 -1.26 7.97 1.23
CA CYS A 269 -2.71 8.09 1.07
C CYS A 269 -3.43 6.78 1.39
N SER A 270 -4.74 6.86 1.65
CA SER A 270 -5.62 5.70 1.61
C SER A 270 -6.50 5.81 0.35
N PRO A 271 -6.19 5.06 -0.72
CA PRO A 271 -6.79 5.32 -2.02
C PRO A 271 -8.26 4.93 -2.14
N PHE A 272 -8.86 4.25 -1.18
CA PHE A 272 -10.30 4.08 -1.16
C PHE A 272 -10.89 5.14 -0.23
N TRP A 273 -11.84 5.95 -0.69
CA TRP A 273 -12.28 7.13 0.06
C TRP A 273 -12.93 6.75 1.40
N ALA A 274 -13.67 5.65 1.46
CA ALA A 274 -14.31 5.20 2.70
C ALA A 274 -13.26 4.74 3.74
N HIS A 275 -12.11 4.24 3.29
CA HIS A 275 -10.97 4.00 4.19
C HIS A 275 -10.40 5.30 4.77
N SER A 276 -10.36 6.39 4.00
CA SER A 276 -9.95 7.70 4.52
C SER A 276 -10.93 8.22 5.57
N LEU A 277 -12.23 8.05 5.34
CA LEU A 277 -13.26 8.36 6.33
C LEU A 277 -13.08 7.52 7.60
N GLN A 278 -12.85 6.21 7.45
CA GLN A 278 -12.59 5.33 8.58
C GLN A 278 -11.34 5.74 9.34
N TRP A 279 -10.25 6.12 8.66
CA TRP A 279 -9.06 6.64 9.30
C TRP A 279 -9.37 7.91 10.10
N PHE A 280 -10.07 8.88 9.51
CA PHE A 280 -10.47 10.08 10.22
C PHE A 280 -11.27 9.76 11.49
N LEU A 281 -12.28 8.88 11.40
CA LEU A 281 -13.10 8.48 12.55
C LEU A 281 -12.30 7.76 13.64
N VAL A 282 -11.38 6.87 13.27
CA VAL A 282 -10.50 6.20 14.23
C VAL A 282 -9.59 7.22 14.94
N GLY A 283 -9.10 8.22 14.21
CA GLY A 283 -8.26 9.29 14.79
C GLY A 283 -8.98 10.21 15.79
N LEU A 284 -10.31 10.14 15.90
CA LEU A 284 -11.08 10.88 16.91
C LEU A 284 -11.17 10.13 18.25
N LEU A 285 -10.83 8.84 18.28
CA LEU A 285 -10.97 7.99 19.46
C LEU A 285 -9.67 7.96 20.27
N PRO A 286 -9.75 7.88 21.62
CA PRO A 286 -8.58 7.64 22.47
C PRO A 286 -7.86 6.34 22.12
N GLU A 287 -6.52 6.33 22.15
CA GLU A 287 -5.71 5.17 21.75
C GLU A 287 -6.02 3.92 22.57
N ASN A 288 -6.19 4.06 23.89
CA ASN A 288 -6.52 2.96 24.79
C ASN A 288 -7.85 2.28 24.44
N LEU A 289 -8.83 3.04 23.96
CA LEU A 289 -10.11 2.49 23.50
C LEU A 289 -9.92 1.67 22.21
N ILE A 290 -9.14 2.19 21.27
CA ILE A 290 -8.83 1.51 20.01
C ILE A 290 -8.05 0.23 20.28
N ASP A 291 -7.05 0.28 21.16
CA ASP A 291 -6.22 -0.87 21.53
C ASP A 291 -7.05 -1.97 22.20
N THR A 292 -7.92 -1.61 23.14
CA THR A 292 -8.83 -2.55 23.80
C THR A 292 -9.76 -3.21 22.80
N TRP A 293 -10.36 -2.42 21.90
CA TRP A 293 -11.22 -2.92 20.83
C TRP A 293 -10.46 -3.85 19.87
N ARG A 294 -9.27 -3.45 19.41
CA ARG A 294 -8.42 -4.25 18.52
C ARG A 294 -7.97 -5.56 19.17
N LEU A 295 -7.61 -5.55 20.45
CA LEU A 295 -7.29 -6.74 21.23
C LEU A 295 -8.50 -7.68 21.31
N SER A 296 -9.69 -7.15 21.60
CA SER A 296 -10.92 -7.95 21.65
C SER A 296 -11.21 -8.68 20.34
N ILE A 297 -10.99 -8.01 19.19
CA ILE A 297 -11.15 -8.63 17.86
C ILE A 297 -10.13 -9.75 17.67
N GLY A 298 -8.87 -9.48 18.02
CA GLY A 298 -7.80 -10.47 17.92
C GLY A 298 -8.11 -11.73 18.75
N LEU A 299 -8.50 -11.55 20.02
CA LEU A 299 -8.83 -12.65 20.92
C LEU A 299 -10.03 -13.46 20.41
N ARG A 300 -11.05 -12.80 19.87
CA ARG A 300 -12.19 -13.48 19.23
C ARG A 300 -11.75 -14.33 18.04
N ARG A 301 -10.92 -13.78 17.14
CA ARG A 301 -10.41 -14.54 15.98
C ARG A 301 -9.57 -15.73 16.40
N ARG A 302 -8.76 -15.56 17.43
CA ARG A 302 -7.98 -16.64 18.03
C ARG A 302 -8.86 -17.77 18.55
N SER A 303 -10.00 -17.46 19.19
CA SER A 303 -10.90 -18.50 19.70
C SER A 303 -11.61 -19.31 18.61
N LEU A 304 -11.60 -18.83 17.36
CA LEU A 304 -12.25 -19.48 16.22
C LEU A 304 -11.28 -20.30 15.36
N SER A 305 -9.97 -20.22 15.64
CA SER A 305 -8.88 -20.87 14.88
C SER A 305 -8.26 -22.04 15.63
#